data_AF-A0A529FBZ6-F1
#
_entry.id   AF-A0A529FBZ6-F1
#
_cell.length_a   1.000
_cell.length_b   1.000
_cell.length_c   1.000
_cell.angle_alpha   90.00
_cell.angle_beta   90.00
_cell.angle_gamma   90.00
#
_symmetry.space_group_name_H-M   'P 1'
#
loop_
_entity.id
_entity.type
_entity.pdbx_description
1 polymer ?
#
loop_
_entity_poly.entity_id
_entity_poly.type
_entity_poly.pdbx_seq_one_letter_code
_entity_poly.pdbx_strand_id
1 'polypeptide(L)'
;QKPMNSIYMMSHSGARGSPTQMRQLAGMRGLMAKPSGEIIETPIISNFKEGLTVLEYFNSTHGARKGLADTALKTANSGYLTRRLVDVAQDCIVNSLDCGTDKGLTMQPIVDAGQIVASIGQRVLG
;
A
#
# COMPACT_ATOMS: atom_id res chain seq x y z
N GLN A 1 -20.24 -21.78 -23.87
CA GLN A 1 -19.67 -20.70 -23.02
C GLN A 1 -18.16 -20.77 -23.11
N LYS A 2 -17.46 -19.66 -23.37
CA LYS A 2 -16.01 -19.64 -23.24
C LYS A 2 -15.65 -19.80 -21.75
N PRO A 3 -14.69 -20.66 -21.38
CA PRO A 3 -14.27 -20.79 -19.99
C PRO A 3 -13.74 -19.45 -19.48
N MET A 4 -14.11 -19.08 -18.25
CA MET A 4 -13.59 -17.89 -17.58
C MET A 4 -12.09 -18.04 -17.36
N ASN A 5 -11.33 -16.99 -17.64
CA ASN A 5 -9.89 -16.98 -17.43
C ASN A 5 -9.59 -17.05 -15.92
N SER A 6 -8.81 -18.05 -15.49
CA SER A 6 -8.49 -18.26 -14.07
C SER A 6 -7.76 -17.07 -13.44
N ILE A 7 -6.90 -16.37 -14.19
CA ILE A 7 -6.18 -15.17 -13.73
C ILE A 7 -7.15 -14.00 -13.51
N TYR A 8 -8.13 -13.84 -14.41
CA TYR A 8 -9.19 -12.85 -14.23
C TYR A 8 -10.01 -13.16 -12.97
N MET A 9 -10.40 -14.42 -12.77
CA MET A 9 -11.13 -14.84 -11.57
C MET A 9 -10.36 -14.54 -10.28
N MET A 10 -9.05 -14.83 -10.23
CA MET A 10 -8.22 -14.52 -9.06
C MET A 10 -8.19 -13.02 -8.72
N SER A 11 -8.05 -12.16 -9.73
CA SER A 11 -8.01 -10.71 -9.52
C SER A 11 -9.39 -10.12 -9.19
N HIS A 12 -10.45 -10.56 -9.88
CA HIS A 12 -11.78 -9.96 -9.74
C HIS A 12 -12.48 -10.38 -8.45
N SER A 13 -12.22 -11.60 -7.98
CA SER A 13 -12.71 -12.08 -6.68
C SER A 13 -12.03 -11.43 -5.48
N GLY A 14 -10.93 -10.69 -5.69
CA GLY A 14 -10.12 -10.13 -4.60
C GLY A 14 -9.23 -11.16 -3.87
N ALA A 15 -9.18 -12.41 -4.34
CA ALA A 15 -8.39 -13.46 -3.70
C ALA A 15 -6.89 -13.18 -3.76
N ARG A 16 -6.37 -12.85 -4.96
CA ARG A 16 -4.98 -12.46 -5.19
C ARG A 16 -4.84 -11.84 -6.57
N GLY A 17 -4.07 -10.76 -6.67
CA GLY A 17 -3.89 -10.06 -7.92
C GLY A 17 -4.54 -8.69 -7.90
N SER A 18 -3.98 -7.75 -8.66
CA SER A 18 -4.57 -6.44 -8.89
C SER A 18 -4.60 -6.13 -10.39
N PRO A 19 -5.47 -5.21 -10.84
CA PRO A 19 -5.46 -4.74 -12.23
C PRO A 19 -4.08 -4.24 -12.69
N THR A 20 -3.28 -3.66 -11.79
CA THR A 20 -1.91 -3.24 -12.07
C THR A 20 -0.97 -4.41 -12.35
N GLN A 21 -1.08 -5.51 -11.61
CA GLN A 21 -0.33 -6.74 -11.87
C GLN A 21 -0.78 -7.41 -13.17
N MET A 22 -2.09 -7.42 -13.44
CA MET A 22 -2.64 -7.96 -14.70
C MET A 22 -2.12 -7.21 -15.93
N ARG A 23 -2.01 -5.87 -15.82
CA ARG A 23 -1.42 -5.04 -16.88
C ARG A 23 0.03 -5.43 -17.19
N GLN A 24 0.84 -5.75 -16.18
CA GLN A 24 2.23 -6.16 -16.41
C GLN A 24 2.36 -7.58 -16.99
N LEU A 25 1.37 -8.45 -16.77
CA LEU A 25 1.36 -9.81 -17.28
C LEU A 25 1.00 -9.88 -18.77
N ALA A 26 0.01 -9.09 -19.22
CA ALA A 26 -0.56 -9.23 -20.56
C ALA A 26 -0.71 -7.90 -21.34
N GLY A 27 -0.43 -6.75 -20.73
CA GLY A 27 -0.45 -5.44 -21.37
C GLY A 27 0.96 -4.96 -21.70
N MET A 28 1.34 -3.79 -21.18
CA MET A 28 2.73 -3.32 -21.18
C MET A 28 3.22 -3.12 -19.75
N ARG A 29 4.51 -3.29 -19.50
CA ARG A 29 5.08 -3.07 -18.16
C ARG A 29 5.14 -1.59 -17.78
N GLY A 30 5.38 -0.70 -18.75
CA GLY A 30 5.28 0.74 -18.57
C GLY A 30 6.59 1.45 -18.21
N LEU A 31 6.46 2.65 -17.64
CA LEU A 31 7.58 3.51 -17.27
C LEU A 31 8.21 3.05 -15.94
N MET A 32 9.53 3.00 -15.88
CA MET A 32 10.29 2.63 -14.69
C MET A 32 10.98 3.86 -14.10
N ALA A 33 11.18 3.88 -12.78
CA ALA A 33 11.93 4.92 -12.10
C ALA A 33 13.41 4.55 -11.95
N LYS A 34 14.30 5.51 -12.17
CA LYS A 34 15.71 5.43 -11.80
C LYS A 34 15.86 5.40 -10.26
N PRO A 35 17.02 4.98 -9.72
CA PRO A 35 17.26 5.05 -8.29
C PRO A 35 17.14 6.49 -7.71
N SER A 36 17.40 7.52 -8.53
CA SER A 36 17.19 8.93 -8.17
C SER A 36 15.72 9.30 -7.97
N GLY A 37 14.78 8.52 -8.52
CA GLY A 37 13.34 8.83 -8.54
C GLY A 37 12.84 9.43 -9.86
N GLU A 38 13.74 9.85 -10.75
CA GLU A 38 13.38 10.28 -12.11
C GLU A 38 12.75 9.14 -12.90
N ILE A 39 11.76 9.47 -13.73
CA ILE A 39 11.13 8.51 -14.63
C ILE A 39 12.01 8.33 -15.87
N ILE A 40 12.27 7.08 -16.27
CA ILE A 40 12.93 6.76 -17.52
C ILE A 40 11.93 7.00 -18.66
N GLU A 41 12.28 7.89 -19.59
CA GLU A 41 11.39 8.32 -20.68
C GLU A 41 11.03 7.18 -21.65
N THR A 42 11.93 6.21 -21.84
CA THR A 42 11.69 5.03 -22.67
C THR A 42 10.92 3.95 -21.89
N PRO A 43 9.66 3.65 -22.24
CA PRO A 43 8.87 2.65 -21.54
C PRO A 43 9.30 1.22 -21.92
N ILE A 44 9.01 0.27 -21.03
CA ILE A 44 9.06 -1.16 -21.34
C ILE A 44 7.72 -1.52 -22.01
N ILE A 45 7.78 -1.80 -23.31
CA ILE A 45 6.60 -2.10 -24.13
C ILE A 45 6.20 -3.57 -23.94
N SER A 46 7.18 -4.46 -23.83
CA SER A 46 6.96 -5.89 -23.65
C SER A 46 6.31 -6.22 -22.29
N ASN A 47 5.67 -7.38 -22.21
CA ASN A 47 5.06 -7.92 -20.99
C ASN A 47 5.68 -9.24 -20.56
N PHE A 48 5.31 -9.72 -19.36
CA PHE A 48 5.88 -10.96 -18.84
C PHE A 48 5.49 -12.22 -19.63
N LYS A 49 4.38 -12.20 -20.40
CA LYS A 49 4.02 -13.31 -21.26
C LYS A 49 4.90 -13.37 -22.51
N GLU A 50 5.27 -12.22 -23.07
CA GLU A 50 6.12 -12.09 -24.27
C GLU A 50 7.62 -12.19 -23.94
N GLY A 51 7.99 -11.88 -22.70
CA GLY A 51 9.38 -11.80 -22.26
C GLY A 51 9.92 -10.37 -22.33
N LEU A 52 11.10 -10.16 -21.72
CA LEU A 52 11.78 -8.87 -21.70
C LEU A 52 13.13 -9.00 -22.40
N THR A 53 13.49 -8.00 -23.21
CA THR A 53 14.85 -7.89 -23.73
C THR A 53 15.85 -7.62 -22.59
N VAL A 54 17.14 -7.82 -22.86
CA VAL A 54 18.21 -7.59 -21.86
C VAL A 54 18.15 -6.16 -21.31
N LEU A 55 17.93 -5.16 -22.19
CA LEU A 55 17.85 -3.75 -21.78
C LEU A 55 16.60 -3.45 -20.95
N GLU A 56 15.43 -3.96 -21.36
CA GLU A 56 14.18 -3.79 -20.60
C GLU A 56 14.27 -4.44 -19.21
N TYR A 57 14.85 -5.65 -19.15
CA TYR A 57 15.07 -6.34 -17.88
C TYR A 57 16.03 -5.53 -16.99
N PHE A 58 17.17 -5.09 -17.53
CA PHE A 58 18.14 -4.27 -16.82
C PHE A 58 17.50 -3.00 -16.24
N ASN A 59 16.74 -2.25 -17.06
CA ASN A 59 16.02 -1.06 -16.62
C ASN A 59 15.01 -1.35 -15.51
N SER A 60 14.34 -2.52 -15.55
CA SER A 60 13.42 -2.94 -14.50
C SER A 60 14.11 -3.25 -13.16
N THR A 61 15.42 -3.54 -13.14
CA THR A 61 16.13 -3.91 -11.90
C THR A 61 16.34 -2.74 -10.95
N HIS A 62 16.47 -1.51 -11.47
CA HIS A 62 16.68 -0.32 -10.64
C HIS A 62 15.54 -0.08 -9.66
N GLY A 63 14.31 -0.05 -10.17
CA GLY A 63 13.10 0.13 -9.36
C GLY A 63 12.90 -1.04 -8.39
N ALA A 64 13.13 -2.27 -8.84
CA ALA A 64 12.99 -3.46 -8.00
C ALA A 64 13.98 -3.46 -6.81
N ARG A 65 15.26 -3.18 -7.07
CA ARG A 65 16.29 -3.14 -6.02
C ARG A 65 16.03 -2.01 -5.01
N LYS A 66 15.66 -0.82 -5.49
CA LYS A 66 15.30 0.30 -4.61
C LYS A 66 14.07 -0.05 -3.75
N GLY A 67 13.03 -0.63 -4.34
CA GLY A 67 11.83 -1.04 -3.60
C GLY A 67 12.14 -2.08 -2.50
N LEU A 68 12.99 -3.07 -2.80
CA LEU A 68 13.42 -4.06 -1.80
C LEU A 68 14.24 -3.43 -0.67
N ALA A 69 15.19 -2.57 -0.99
CA ALA A 69 16.00 -1.86 -0.01
C ALA A 69 15.14 -0.93 0.87
N ASP A 70 14.25 -0.15 0.25
CA ASP A 70 13.32 0.75 0.96
C ASP A 70 12.39 -0.02 1.89
N THR A 71 11.91 -1.20 1.45
CA THR A 71 11.07 -2.06 2.30
C THR A 71 11.86 -2.55 3.51
N ALA A 72 13.10 -3.01 3.33
CA ALA A 72 13.95 -3.44 4.44
C ALA A 72 14.21 -2.29 5.43
N LEU A 73 14.52 -1.08 4.95
CA LEU A 73 14.72 0.10 5.80
C LEU A 73 13.43 0.52 6.53
N LYS A 74 12.29 0.51 5.84
CA LYS A 74 10.99 0.85 6.44
C LYS A 74 10.58 -0.16 7.51
N THR A 75 10.89 -1.44 7.35
CA THR A 75 10.66 -2.45 8.39
C THR A 75 11.38 -2.10 9.69
N ALA A 76 12.65 -1.69 9.62
CA ALA A 76 13.40 -1.27 10.80
C ALA A 76 12.79 -0.02 11.46
N ASN A 77 12.42 0.98 10.66
CA ASN A 77 11.80 2.22 11.16
C ASN A 77 10.45 1.96 11.84
N SER A 78 9.60 1.11 11.26
CA SER A 78 8.31 0.73 11.86
C SER A 78 8.53 0.02 13.20
N GLY A 79 9.49 -0.91 13.28
CA GLY A 79 9.82 -1.59 14.54
C GLY A 79 10.32 -0.62 15.62
N TYR A 80 11.20 0.32 15.24
CA TYR A 80 11.68 1.35 16.15
C TYR A 80 10.55 2.28 16.64
N LEU A 81 9.65 2.69 15.75
CA LEU A 81 8.48 3.50 16.10
C LEU A 81 7.57 2.75 17.09
N THR A 82 7.26 1.48 16.84
CA THR A 82 6.44 0.67 17.75
C THR A 82 7.09 0.58 19.12
N ARG A 83 8.41 0.35 19.20
CA ARG A 83 9.12 0.35 20.48
C ARG A 83 8.95 1.67 21.23
N ARG A 84 9.14 2.80 20.57
CA ARG A 84 8.98 4.12 21.21
C ARG A 84 7.56 4.38 21.67
N LEU A 85 6.55 3.93 20.91
CA LEU A 85 5.15 4.05 21.31
C LEU A 85 4.86 3.20 22.55
N VAL A 86 5.40 1.98 22.62
CA VAL A 86 5.29 1.12 23.80
C VAL A 86 5.99 1.73 25.00
N ASP A 87 7.21 2.25 24.84
CA ASP A 87 7.98 2.87 25.94
C ASP A 87 7.21 4.04 26.59
N VAL A 88 6.36 4.75 25.84
CA VAL A 88 5.52 5.85 26.36
C VAL A 88 4.20 5.36 26.94
N ALA A 89 3.58 4.35 26.35
CA ALA A 89 2.22 3.92 26.70
C ALA A 89 2.15 2.69 27.62
N GLN A 90 3.28 2.08 27.99
CA GLN A 90 3.33 0.83 28.75
C GLN A 90 2.62 0.90 30.11
N ASP A 91 2.59 2.08 30.74
CA ASP A 91 1.97 2.30 32.05
C ASP A 91 0.48 2.73 31.97
N CYS A 92 -0.12 2.74 30.77
CA CYS A 92 -1.54 3.04 30.60
C CYS A 92 -2.42 1.81 30.91
N ILE A 93 -2.83 1.68 32.18
CA ILE A 93 -3.68 0.58 32.68
C ILE A 93 -5.06 1.12 33.08
N VAL A 94 -6.13 0.44 32.66
CA VAL A 94 -7.52 0.75 33.08
C VAL A 94 -7.73 0.29 34.52
N ASN A 95 -7.79 1.24 35.45
CA ASN A 95 -7.83 0.96 36.90
C ASN A 95 -9.20 1.22 37.56
N SER A 96 -10.13 1.87 36.87
CA SER A 96 -11.47 2.19 37.39
C SER A 96 -12.53 2.10 36.29
N LEU A 97 -13.78 1.82 36.68
CA LEU A 97 -14.90 1.71 35.74
C LEU A 97 -15.40 3.06 35.24
N ASP A 98 -15.45 4.06 36.13
CA ASP A 98 -15.84 5.43 35.81
C ASP A 98 -14.96 6.39 36.61
N CYS A 99 -14.47 7.44 35.97
CA CYS A 99 -13.71 8.52 36.61
C CYS A 99 -14.59 9.72 36.97
N GLY A 100 -15.87 9.71 36.59
CA GLY A 100 -16.86 10.74 36.91
C GLY A 100 -16.69 12.06 36.16
N THR A 101 -15.99 12.05 35.03
CA THR A 101 -15.75 13.28 34.23
C THR A 101 -16.87 13.52 33.22
N ASP A 102 -17.33 14.77 33.12
CA ASP A 102 -18.23 15.21 32.04
C ASP A 102 -17.47 15.72 30.80
N LYS A 103 -16.13 15.72 30.85
CA LYS A 103 -15.28 16.20 29.74
C LYS A 103 -15.17 15.15 28.64
N GLY A 104 -15.32 15.58 27.39
CA GLY A 104 -15.14 14.76 26.20
C GLY A 104 -14.63 15.57 25.01
N LEU A 105 -14.44 14.89 23.86
CA LEU A 105 -14.05 15.51 22.60
C LEU A 105 -15.27 15.56 21.65
N THR A 106 -15.47 16.69 20.97
CA THR A 106 -16.50 16.79 19.93
C THR A 106 -16.04 16.07 18.66
N MET A 107 -16.79 15.04 18.27
CA MET A 107 -16.48 14.24 17.08
C MET A 107 -17.26 14.73 15.85
N GLN A 108 -16.61 14.73 14.70
CA GLN A 108 -17.15 15.15 13.41
C GLN A 108 -16.69 14.18 12.30
N PRO A 109 -17.36 14.07 11.15
CA PRO A 109 -16.78 13.34 10.02
C PRO A 109 -15.46 14.01 9.58
N ILE A 110 -14.50 13.21 9.10
CA ILE A 110 -13.28 13.74 8.50
C ILE A 110 -13.58 14.00 7.02
N VAL A 111 -13.55 15.27 6.64
CA VAL A 111 -13.76 15.71 5.25
C VAL A 111 -12.43 16.20 4.71
N ASP A 112 -11.97 15.58 3.62
CA ASP A 112 -10.78 16.00 2.88
C ASP A 112 -11.17 16.29 1.43
N ALA A 113 -10.81 17.47 0.94
CA ALA A 113 -11.16 17.94 -0.41
C ALA A 113 -12.63 17.73 -0.83
N GLY A 114 -13.58 17.91 0.11
CA GLY A 114 -15.02 17.74 -0.14
C GLY A 114 -15.52 16.29 -0.17
N GLN A 115 -14.64 15.31 0.07
CA GLN A 115 -15.00 13.91 0.24
C GLN A 115 -14.96 13.51 1.71
N ILE A 116 -15.95 12.73 2.14
CA ILE A 116 -15.95 12.15 3.49
C ILE A 116 -14.97 10.98 3.49
N VAL A 117 -13.80 11.17 4.13
CA VAL A 117 -12.76 10.13 4.25
C VAL A 117 -13.09 9.15 5.37
N ALA A 118 -13.67 9.66 6.46
CA ALA A 118 -14.18 8.84 7.56
C ALA A 118 -15.53 9.39 8.03
N SER A 119 -16.55 8.55 7.95
CA SER A 119 -17.90 8.91 8.40
C SER A 119 -17.95 9.05 9.93
N ILE A 120 -18.91 9.84 10.43
CA ILE A 120 -19.06 10.00 11.88
C ILE A 120 -19.36 8.66 12.56
N GLY A 121 -20.18 7.80 11.93
CA GLY A 121 -20.51 6.48 12.46
C GLY A 121 -19.29 5.58 12.68
N GLN A 122 -18.32 5.59 11.76
CA GLN A 122 -17.06 4.85 11.95
C GLN A 122 -16.21 5.42 13.09
N ARG A 123 -16.25 6.73 13.31
CA ARG A 123 -15.42 7.41 14.30
C ARG A 123 -15.94 7.33 15.74
N VAL A 124 -17.25 7.18 15.91
CA VAL A 124 -17.90 7.09 17.24
C VAL A 124 -18.32 5.66 17.58
N LEU A 125 -17.92 4.69 16.77
CA LEU A 125 -18.15 3.27 17.04
C LEU A 125 -17.32 2.85 18.25
N GLY A 126 -18.02 2.41 19.30
CA GLY A 126 -17.48 1.87 20.55
C GLY A 126 -18.47 0.88 21.11
#